data_AF-A0A915IVN8-F1
#
_entry.id   AF-A0A915IVN8-F1
#
_cell.length_a   1.000
_cell.length_b   1.000
_cell.length_c   1.000
_cell.angle_alpha   90.00
_cell.angle_beta   90.00
_cell.angle_gamma   90.00
#
_symmetry.space_group_name_H-M   'P 1'
#
loop_
_entity.id
_entity.type
_entity.pdbx_description
1 polymer ?
#
loop_
_entity_poly.entity_id
_entity_poly.type
_entity_poly.pdbx_seq_one_letter_code
_entity_poly.pdbx_strand_id
1 'polypeptide(L)'
;MTDVGLGDFKRQCGIEEAKKIQEFLAPNYQIKIFSKDHLNALIYQGDEAAKIFHLYLHDNHFDLITKMPAFMGRSYFCEKCNIGYCHKEDHKCNHETCPGCNNEQKCQLENWVKCTDCNRWFMSRTCFDNHKNDKVATKKGKVQKPKHQRWVLTK
;
A
#
# COMPACT_ATOMS: atom_id res chain seq x y z
N MET A 1 48.03 18.77 22.51
CA MET A 1 47.27 19.58 21.53
C MET A 1 48.05 19.43 20.24
N THR A 2 47.62 18.78 19.17
CA THR A 2 46.35 18.36 18.55
C THR A 2 46.73 17.11 17.70
N ASP A 3 45.91 16.20 17.23
CA ASP A 3 44.54 16.18 16.80
C ASP A 3 44.20 14.68 16.70
N VAL A 4 43.24 14.17 17.48
CA VAL A 4 42.77 12.79 17.28
C VAL A 4 41.71 12.92 16.20
N GLY A 5 42.15 12.85 14.94
CA GLY A 5 41.26 12.80 13.79
C GLY A 5 40.32 11.61 13.95
N LEU A 6 39.15 11.85 14.54
CA LEU A 6 38.00 10.97 14.49
C LEU A 6 37.63 10.88 13.02
N GLY A 7 38.18 9.88 12.33
CA GLY A 7 37.87 9.60 10.94
C GLY A 7 36.36 9.53 10.78
N ASP A 8 35.86 10.28 9.80
CA ASP A 8 34.48 10.33 9.35
C ASP A 8 33.99 8.94 8.89
N PHE A 9 33.72 8.05 9.83
CA PHE A 9 32.91 6.87 9.59
C PHE A 9 31.45 7.31 9.48
N LYS A 10 31.10 7.98 8.37
CA LYS A 10 29.72 8.24 7.99
C LYS A 10 29.09 6.91 7.53
N ARG A 11 28.92 5.95 8.45
CA ARG A 11 28.13 4.75 8.21
C ARG A 11 26.68 5.22 8.06
N GLN A 12 26.26 5.33 6.82
CA GLN A 12 24.87 5.64 6.48
C GLN A 12 24.09 4.33 6.67
N CYS A 13 23.17 4.30 7.62
CA CYS A 13 22.22 3.20 7.74
C CYS A 13 21.23 3.30 6.58
N GLY A 14 21.09 2.24 5.79
CA GLY A 14 20.15 2.17 4.67
C GLY A 14 19.11 1.07 4.85
N ILE A 15 18.47 0.70 3.73
CA ILE A 15 17.48 -0.39 3.69
C ILE A 15 18.11 -1.72 4.11
N GLU A 16 19.38 -1.97 3.77
CA GLU A 16 20.08 -3.21 4.13
C GLU A 16 20.26 -3.36 5.65
N GLU A 17 20.54 -2.28 6.36
CA GLU A 17 20.57 -2.28 7.82
C GLU A 17 19.16 -2.47 8.39
N ALA A 18 18.15 -1.85 7.78
CA ALA A 18 16.76 -2.03 8.20
C ALA A 18 16.28 -3.49 8.06
N LYS A 19 16.72 -4.22 7.03
CA LYS A 19 16.46 -5.66 6.88
C LYS A 19 17.06 -6.48 8.03
N LYS A 20 18.32 -6.22 8.39
CA LYS A 20 18.97 -6.90 9.53
C LYS A 20 18.25 -6.62 10.85
N ILE A 21 17.77 -5.38 11.04
CA ILE A 21 16.98 -5.02 12.23
C ILE A 21 15.62 -5.73 12.19
N GLN A 22 14.96 -5.79 11.03
CA GLN A 22 13.71 -6.54 10.87
C GLN A 22 13.86 -8.01 11.27
N GLU A 23 14.94 -8.67 10.81
CA GLU A 23 15.23 -10.06 11.19
C GLU A 23 15.37 -10.22 12.71
N PHE A 24 16.06 -9.29 13.37
CA PHE A 24 16.22 -9.31 14.82
C PHE A 24 14.91 -9.06 15.59
N LEU A 25 14.02 -8.22 15.05
CA LEU A 25 12.75 -7.89 15.70
C LEU A 25 11.62 -8.89 15.41
N ALA A 26 11.81 -9.78 14.43
CA ALA A 26 10.85 -10.82 14.10
C ALA A 26 10.65 -11.79 15.27
N PRO A 27 9.45 -12.37 15.45
CA PRO A 27 8.22 -12.16 14.65
C PRO A 27 7.34 -11.02 15.19
N ASN A 28 7.80 -10.27 16.19
CA ASN A 28 6.93 -9.42 17.00
C ASN A 28 6.70 -8.02 16.41
N TYR A 29 7.62 -7.54 15.57
CA TYR A 29 7.53 -6.23 14.95
C TYR A 29 7.75 -6.30 13.44
N GLN A 30 7.07 -5.41 12.73
CA GLN A 30 7.21 -5.16 11.30
C GLN A 30 7.74 -3.76 11.08
N ILE A 31 8.70 -3.61 10.18
CA ILE A 31 9.23 -2.32 9.73
C ILE A 31 8.62 -2.02 8.36
N LYS A 32 8.09 -0.81 8.21
CA LYS A 32 7.64 -0.23 6.94
C LYS A 32 8.38 1.07 6.70
N ILE A 33 8.98 1.22 5.52
CA ILE A 33 9.78 2.40 5.19
C ILE A 33 9.13 3.13 4.03
N PHE A 34 8.83 4.40 4.23
CA PHE A 34 8.39 5.34 3.20
C PHE A 34 9.57 6.24 2.81
N SER A 35 9.64 6.71 1.57
CA SER A 35 10.80 7.49 1.11
C SER A 35 10.44 8.80 0.42
N LYS A 36 11.13 9.88 0.79
CA LYS A 36 11.07 11.19 0.13
C LYS A 36 11.37 11.08 -1.37
N ASP A 37 12.43 10.36 -1.70
CA ASP A 37 12.93 10.22 -3.08
C ASP A 37 11.97 9.42 -3.97
N HIS A 38 11.01 8.71 -3.35
CA HIS A 38 9.99 7.92 -4.02
C HIS A 38 8.59 8.50 -3.81
N LEU A 39 8.46 9.82 -3.73
CA LEU A 39 7.17 10.52 -3.58
C LEU A 39 6.36 10.02 -2.36
N ASN A 40 7.04 9.79 -1.24
CA ASN A 40 6.50 9.23 0.00
C ASN A 40 5.90 7.82 -0.17
N ALA A 41 6.30 7.08 -1.21
CA ALA A 41 5.89 5.70 -1.42
C ALA A 41 6.57 4.75 -0.42
N LEU A 42 5.90 3.63 -0.15
CA LEU A 42 6.45 2.51 0.60
C LEU A 42 7.51 1.79 -0.24
N ILE A 43 8.74 1.76 0.26
CA ILE A 43 9.91 1.18 -0.42
C ILE A 43 10.40 -0.12 0.23
N TYR A 44 9.98 -0.39 1.47
CA TYR A 44 10.29 -1.63 2.17
C TYR A 44 9.16 -1.98 3.13
N GLN A 45 8.84 -3.27 3.21
CA GLN A 45 7.90 -3.84 4.16
C GLN A 45 8.44 -5.19 4.62
N GLY A 46 8.72 -5.30 5.91
CA GLY A 46 9.09 -6.57 6.55
C GLY A 46 7.90 -7.51 6.69
N ASP A 47 8.14 -8.68 7.27
CA ASP A 47 7.10 -9.67 7.51
C ASP A 47 5.98 -9.14 8.41
N GLU A 48 4.77 -9.65 8.20
CA GLU A 48 3.58 -9.19 8.92
C GLU A 48 3.70 -9.50 10.43
N ALA A 49 3.49 -8.47 11.24
CA ALA A 49 3.53 -8.58 12.70
C ALA A 49 2.51 -7.64 13.33
N ALA A 50 2.14 -7.91 14.58
CA ALA A 50 1.12 -7.14 15.29
C ALA A 50 1.54 -5.68 15.58
N LYS A 51 2.86 -5.43 15.73
CA LYS A 51 3.41 -4.09 16.01
C LYS A 51 4.17 -3.59 14.80
N ILE A 52 3.91 -2.36 14.36
CA ILE A 52 4.48 -1.81 13.14
C ILE A 52 5.27 -0.54 13.47
N PHE A 53 6.51 -0.45 12.99
CA PHE A 53 7.29 0.78 12.94
C PHE A 53 7.22 1.37 11.54
N HIS A 54 6.66 2.57 11.42
CA HIS A 54 6.68 3.35 10.18
C HIS A 54 7.86 4.30 10.21
N LEU A 55 8.80 4.12 9.29
CA LEU A 55 9.97 4.97 9.14
C LEU A 55 9.87 5.79 7.86
N TYR A 56 10.37 7.02 7.91
CA TYR A 56 10.49 7.89 6.76
C TYR A 56 11.96 8.11 6.43
N LEU A 57 12.38 7.63 5.26
CA LEU A 57 13.73 7.78 4.73
C LEU A 57 13.82 9.04 3.87
N HIS A 58 14.66 9.98 4.30
CA HIS A 58 14.98 11.19 3.56
C HIS A 58 16.41 11.63 3.87
N ASP A 59 17.12 12.15 2.86
CA ASP A 59 18.46 12.72 3.03
C ASP A 59 19.43 11.77 3.79
N ASN A 60 19.31 10.45 3.54
CA ASN A 60 20.02 9.36 4.23
C ASN A 60 19.80 9.29 5.76
N HIS A 61 18.63 9.71 6.23
CA HIS A 61 18.19 9.67 7.61
C HIS A 61 16.81 9.02 7.74
N PHE A 62 16.56 8.35 8.87
CA PHE A 62 15.26 7.76 9.20
C PHE A 62 14.57 8.54 10.31
N ASP A 63 13.39 9.07 10.02
CA ASP A 63 12.47 9.59 11.04
C ASP A 63 11.39 8.56 11.37
N LEU A 64 10.94 8.54 12.62
CA LEU A 64 9.78 7.76 13.03
C LEU A 64 8.49 8.49 12.67
N ILE A 65 7.62 7.86 11.89
CA ILE A 65 6.26 8.33 11.66
C ILE A 65 5.38 7.81 12.80
N THR A 66 4.96 8.71 13.68
CA THR A 66 4.11 8.35 14.83
C THR A 66 2.62 8.25 14.49
N LYS A 67 2.19 8.92 13.40
CA LYS A 67 0.80 8.96 12.94
C LYS A 67 0.74 8.93 11.41
N MET A 68 0.52 7.74 10.85
CA MET A 68 0.39 7.57 9.39
C MET A 68 -0.68 8.45 8.72
N PRO A 69 -1.88 8.66 9.30
CA PRO A 69 -2.85 9.57 8.68
C PRO A 69 -2.32 11.00 8.54
N ALA A 70 -1.61 11.51 9.56
CA ALA A 70 -1.02 12.84 9.54
C ALA A 70 0.10 12.94 8.48
N PHE A 71 0.98 11.93 8.41
CA PHE A 71 2.03 11.85 7.38
C PHE A 71 1.46 11.86 5.95
N MET A 72 0.35 11.14 5.73
CA MET A 72 -0.31 11.05 4.42
C MET A 72 -1.19 12.27 4.10
N GLY A 73 -1.42 13.19 5.05
CA GLY A 73 -2.39 14.27 4.90
C GLY A 73 -3.81 13.76 4.69
N ARG A 74 -4.22 12.76 5.47
CA ARG A 74 -5.51 12.05 5.37
C ARG A 74 -6.12 11.84 6.76
N SER A 75 -7.42 11.61 6.80
CA SER A 75 -8.15 11.34 8.05
C SER A 75 -7.90 9.93 8.58
N TYR A 76 -7.67 8.98 7.69
CA TYR A 76 -7.52 7.57 8.00
C TYR A 76 -6.38 6.95 7.20
N PHE A 77 -5.87 5.82 7.69
CA PHE A 77 -4.83 5.03 7.04
C PHE A 77 -5.12 3.54 7.21
N CYS A 78 -4.98 2.78 6.13
CA CYS A 78 -5.11 1.33 6.16
C CYS A 78 -3.74 0.68 6.20
N GLU A 79 -3.41 0.02 7.31
CA GLU A 79 -2.13 -0.68 7.47
C GLU A 79 -1.95 -1.83 6.50
N LYS A 80 -3.03 -2.51 6.12
CA LYS A 80 -2.92 -3.66 5.20
C LYS A 80 -2.67 -3.22 3.76
N CYS A 81 -3.37 -2.17 3.29
CA CYS A 81 -3.22 -1.64 1.92
C CYS A 81 -2.07 -0.62 1.80
N ASN A 82 -1.60 -0.07 2.91
CA ASN A 82 -0.67 1.06 2.97
C ASN A 82 -1.18 2.32 2.22
N ILE A 83 -2.47 2.65 2.36
CA ILE A 83 -3.07 3.85 1.73
C ILE A 83 -3.80 4.74 2.75
N GLY A 84 -3.71 6.04 2.54
CA GLY A 84 -4.48 7.04 3.29
C GLY A 84 -5.78 7.44 2.58
N TYR A 85 -6.83 7.71 3.34
CA TYR A 85 -8.17 8.05 2.82
C TYR A 85 -8.91 9.03 3.74
N CYS A 86 -9.89 9.77 3.22
CA CYS A 86 -10.54 10.89 3.93
C CYS A 86 -11.84 10.50 4.62
N HIS A 87 -12.64 9.63 4.02
CA HIS A 87 -13.92 9.15 4.56
C HIS A 87 -13.89 7.63 4.73
N LYS A 88 -14.57 7.09 5.75
CA LYS A 88 -14.52 5.65 6.06
C LYS A 88 -15.01 4.78 4.91
N GLU A 89 -15.86 5.34 4.06
CA GLU A 89 -16.49 4.69 2.91
C GLU A 89 -15.58 4.68 1.67
N ASP A 90 -14.57 5.56 1.62
CA ASP A 90 -13.63 5.67 0.49
C ASP A 90 -12.73 4.44 0.39
N HIS A 91 -12.53 3.73 1.51
CA HIS A 91 -11.69 2.56 1.56
C HIS A 91 -12.43 1.36 2.17
N LYS A 92 -12.59 0.32 1.34
CA LYS A 92 -12.96 -1.02 1.80
C LYS A 92 -11.75 -1.93 1.69
N CYS A 93 -11.30 -2.40 2.85
CA CYS A 93 -10.12 -3.24 3.01
C CYS A 93 -10.45 -4.67 2.53
N ASN A 94 -10.32 -4.90 1.23
CA ASN A 94 -10.72 -6.13 0.55
C ASN A 94 -9.57 -7.18 0.51
N HIS A 95 -8.82 -7.34 1.60
CA HIS A 95 -7.72 -8.33 1.63
C HIS A 95 -8.20 -9.76 1.85
N GLU A 96 -9.38 -9.90 2.43
CA GLU A 96 -10.05 -11.19 2.59
C GLU A 96 -10.91 -11.45 1.36
N THR A 97 -11.63 -10.46 0.83
CA THR A 97 -12.52 -10.67 -0.32
C THR A 97 -12.00 -10.01 -1.59
N CYS A 98 -11.82 -10.80 -2.66
CA CYS A 98 -11.44 -10.26 -3.96
C CYS A 98 -12.45 -9.20 -4.44
N PRO A 99 -12.04 -7.95 -4.77
CA PRO A 99 -12.98 -6.90 -5.20
C PRO A 99 -13.66 -7.19 -6.53
N GLY A 100 -13.10 -8.10 -7.34
CA GLY A 100 -13.73 -8.56 -8.57
C GLY A 100 -14.87 -9.53 -8.28
N CYS A 101 -14.61 -10.58 -7.49
CA CYS A 101 -15.50 -11.73 -7.37
C CYS A 101 -16.07 -11.98 -5.99
N ASN A 102 -15.81 -11.08 -5.03
CA ASN A 102 -16.22 -11.16 -3.62
C ASN A 102 -15.83 -12.43 -2.86
N ASN A 103 -15.00 -13.31 -3.44
CA ASN A 103 -14.57 -14.53 -2.80
C ASN A 103 -13.54 -14.23 -1.69
N GLU A 104 -13.70 -14.86 -0.53
CA GLU A 104 -12.85 -14.78 0.67
C GLU A 104 -11.42 -15.34 0.49
N GLN A 105 -11.12 -15.92 -0.68
CA GLN A 105 -9.79 -16.41 -1.04
C GLN A 105 -9.02 -15.36 -1.86
N LYS A 106 -7.71 -15.25 -1.62
CA LYS A 106 -6.80 -14.43 -2.44
C LYS A 106 -6.84 -14.91 -3.90
N CYS A 107 -7.54 -14.19 -4.75
CA CYS A 107 -7.50 -14.38 -6.20
C CYS A 107 -6.05 -14.21 -6.69
N GLN A 108 -5.51 -15.22 -7.36
CA GLN A 108 -4.22 -15.12 -8.03
C GLN A 108 -4.39 -14.31 -9.33
N LEU A 109 -3.38 -13.49 -9.64
CA LEU A 109 -3.31 -12.81 -10.94
C LEU A 109 -2.86 -13.84 -11.98
N GLU A 110 -3.71 -14.11 -12.96
CA GLU A 110 -3.39 -15.01 -14.08
C GLU A 110 -3.53 -14.26 -15.40
N ASN A 111 -4.76 -14.18 -15.91
CA ASN A 111 -5.11 -13.51 -17.15
C ASN A 111 -6.33 -12.61 -16.94
N TRP A 112 -6.25 -11.39 -17.46
CA TRP A 112 -7.35 -10.44 -17.38
C TRP A 112 -8.50 -10.86 -18.30
N VAL A 113 -9.67 -11.14 -17.71
CA VAL A 113 -10.89 -11.51 -18.43
C VAL A 113 -11.90 -10.37 -18.33
N LYS A 114 -12.46 -9.93 -19.47
CA LYS A 114 -13.52 -8.91 -19.52
C LYS A 114 -14.90 -9.56 -19.55
N CYS A 115 -15.79 -9.16 -18.66
CA CYS A 115 -17.20 -9.54 -18.74
C CYS A 115 -17.94 -8.66 -19.75
N THR A 116 -18.59 -9.27 -20.73
CA THR A 116 -19.38 -8.58 -21.76
C THR A 116 -20.65 -7.94 -21.22
N ASP A 117 -21.22 -8.49 -20.15
CA ASP A 117 -22.51 -8.03 -19.60
C ASP A 117 -22.37 -6.76 -18.77
N CYS A 118 -21.31 -6.68 -17.96
CA CYS A 118 -21.07 -5.54 -17.05
C CYS A 118 -19.83 -4.71 -17.41
N ASN A 119 -19.06 -5.11 -18.43
CA ASN A 119 -17.81 -4.47 -18.88
C ASN A 119 -16.71 -4.35 -17.81
N ARG A 120 -16.78 -5.13 -16.72
CA ARG A 120 -15.73 -5.21 -15.70
C ARG A 120 -14.61 -6.16 -16.12
N TRP A 121 -13.40 -5.88 -15.64
CA TRP A 121 -12.21 -6.72 -15.82
C TRP A 121 -11.93 -7.52 -14.55
N PHE A 122 -11.58 -8.79 -14.72
CA PHE A 122 -11.31 -9.75 -13.64
C PHE A 122 -9.89 -10.30 -13.82
N MET A 123 -9.15 -10.44 -12.72
CA MET A 123 -7.71 -10.79 -12.74
C MET A 123 -7.41 -12.27 -13.03
N SER A 124 -8.41 -13.13 -13.01
CA SER A 124 -8.32 -14.54 -13.41
C SER A 124 -9.64 -15.07 -13.92
N ARG A 125 -9.61 -16.25 -14.55
CA ARG A 125 -10.83 -16.94 -15.00
C ARG A 125 -11.72 -17.31 -13.82
N THR A 126 -11.13 -17.76 -12.71
CA THR A 126 -11.85 -18.07 -11.47
C THR A 126 -12.59 -16.87 -10.92
N CYS A 127 -11.98 -15.67 -10.90
CA CYS A 127 -12.70 -14.48 -10.44
C CYS A 127 -13.84 -14.10 -11.40
N PHE A 128 -13.70 -14.34 -12.72
CA PHE A 128 -14.79 -14.13 -13.68
C PHE A 128 -15.95 -15.13 -13.49
N ASP A 129 -15.65 -16.42 -13.29
CA ASP A 129 -16.67 -17.44 -13.11
C ASP A 129 -17.42 -17.25 -11.79
N ASN A 130 -16.72 -16.89 -10.70
CA ASN A 130 -17.34 -16.50 -9.44
C ASN A 130 -18.28 -15.29 -9.61
N HIS A 131 -17.87 -14.29 -10.39
CA HIS A 131 -18.74 -13.15 -10.73
C HIS A 131 -20.02 -13.57 -11.45
N LYS A 132 -19.95 -14.57 -12.34
CA LYS A 132 -21.11 -15.12 -13.06
C LYS A 132 -22.01 -15.99 -12.18
N ASN A 133 -21.42 -16.68 -11.20
CA ASN A 133 -22.13 -17.60 -10.31
C ASN A 133 -22.76 -16.90 -9.10
N ASP A 134 -22.28 -15.71 -8.72
CA ASP A 134 -22.89 -14.91 -7.68
C ASP A 134 -24.30 -14.44 -8.11
N LYS A 135 -25.34 -14.97 -7.44
CA LYS A 135 -26.74 -14.56 -7.62
C LYS A 135 -27.02 -13.09 -7.26
N VAL A 136 -26.01 -12.37 -6.77
CA VAL A 136 -26.00 -10.91 -6.54
C VAL A 136 -25.77 -10.12 -7.83
N ALA A 137 -25.77 -10.77 -9.01
CA ALA A 137 -25.81 -10.13 -10.32
C ALA A 137 -27.11 -9.34 -10.62
N THR A 138 -27.94 -9.07 -9.62
CA THR A 138 -29.09 -8.17 -9.77
C THR A 138 -29.03 -7.01 -8.76
N LYS A 139 -28.86 -5.81 -9.33
CA LYS A 139 -29.11 -4.48 -8.75
C LYS A 139 -28.10 -3.96 -7.72
N LYS A 140 -27.04 -3.28 -8.19
CA LYS A 140 -26.65 -1.96 -7.64
C LYS A 140 -26.16 -1.03 -8.75
N GLY A 141 -27.01 -0.05 -9.05
CA GLY A 141 -26.69 1.37 -9.25
C GLY A 141 -25.67 1.74 -10.32
N LYS A 142 -26.13 2.52 -11.30
CA LYS A 142 -25.30 3.34 -12.21
C LYS A 142 -24.09 3.90 -11.45
N VAL A 143 -22.88 3.44 -11.79
CA VAL A 143 -21.67 4.19 -11.46
C VAL A 143 -21.72 5.44 -12.31
N GLN A 144 -22.09 6.56 -11.69
CA GLN A 144 -21.84 7.87 -12.26
C GLN A 144 -20.33 7.98 -12.40
N LYS A 145 -19.85 7.94 -13.65
CA LYS A 145 -18.45 8.12 -13.99
C LYS A 145 -17.99 9.42 -13.29
N PRO A 146 -16.95 9.42 -12.44
CA PRO A 146 -16.27 10.67 -12.16
C PRO A 146 -15.72 11.14 -13.51
N LYS A 147 -16.14 12.35 -13.92
CA LYS A 147 -15.54 13.01 -15.08
C LYS A 147 -14.05 13.11 -14.76
N HIS A 148 -13.24 12.32 -15.46
CA HIS A 148 -11.79 12.50 -15.49
C HIS A 148 -11.57 13.98 -15.85
N GLN A 149 -11.16 14.81 -14.89
CA GLN A 149 -10.70 16.15 -15.24
C GLN A 149 -9.42 15.97 -16.03
N ARG A 150 -9.56 16.23 -17.32
CA ARG A 150 -8.47 16.42 -18.26
C ARG A 150 -7.70 17.65 -17.79
N TRP A 151 -6.48 17.45 -17.29
CA TRP A 151 -5.55 18.55 -17.07
C TRP A 151 -5.21 19.13 -18.44
N VAL A 152 -5.82 20.28 -18.75
CA VAL A 152 -5.43 21.10 -19.89
C VAL A 152 -4.30 21.98 -19.37
N LEU A 153 -3.07 21.69 -19.80
CA LEU A 153 -1.96 22.63 -19.68
C LEU A 153 -2.28 23.81 -20.60
N THR A 154 -2.62 24.95 -20.03
CA THR A 154 -2.58 26.22 -20.76
C THR A 154 -1.26 26.91 -20.42
N LYS A 155 -0.53 27.20 -21.49
CA LYS A 155 0.68 28.03 -21.55
C LYS A 155 0.42 29.45 -21.07
#